data_AF-A0A9D2Y0R3-F1
#
_entry.id   AF-A0A9D2Y0R3-F1
#
_cell.length_a   1.000
_cell.length_b   1.000
_cell.length_c   1.000
_cell.angle_alpha   90.00
_cell.angle_beta   90.00
_cell.angle_gamma   90.00
#
_symmetry.space_group_name_H-M   'P 1'
#
loop_
_entity.id
_entity.type
_entity.pdbx_description
1 polymer ?
#
loop_
_entity_poly.entity_id
_entity_poly.type
_entity_poly.pdbx_seq_one_letter_code
_entity_poly.pdbx_strand_id
1 'polypeptide(L)'
;MTPLRCRKPETFTGSNKREAAEETDELGGVSGSAVREDGQEEKSERVQSSNRRSAAGVVQHLVRGLFGLLAAMACGTLYAVFLSAHHDRKFWFSARQELERELSFQGGSGLYYHFYKQMLAAPSFAEGFYQLLVDNGTVSGQTINSVERFFLYPELILSFIYRVSGGQMFCSLTMSISTFTFLLLWEHAHYVLFVQGLCLLLMDSLDLVPQKKTDHVQKIYLSSLVLVYLFHFQNSCLLSSPLLSLLIGFMLARYFQRRMKMGPFVARLLKLLLHLHLVFTCGITFSYSMKKLLPAAGSHLLLKVLEVKFGLKATSDFVTNFLLCHDELQTPGQDLFLRLTQTSLLPFYILVLSICLLSTLQTVYRRLR
;
A
#
# COMPACT_ATOMS: atom_id res chain seq x y z
N MET A 1 28.78 31.94 -0.95
CA MET A 1 28.53 30.74 -1.79
C MET A 1 27.25 30.98 -2.57
N THR A 2 27.36 31.03 -3.88
CA THR A 2 26.27 31.29 -4.83
C THR A 2 25.28 30.11 -4.84
N PRO A 3 23.95 30.34 -4.83
CA PRO A 3 23.00 29.25 -4.99
C PRO A 3 23.14 28.65 -6.40
N LEU A 4 23.38 27.34 -6.46
CA LEU A 4 23.41 26.59 -7.72
C LEU A 4 22.02 26.65 -8.37
N ARG A 5 21.93 27.40 -9.48
CA ARG A 5 20.71 27.55 -10.26
C ARG A 5 20.57 26.31 -11.14
N CYS A 6 19.57 25.48 -10.90
CA CYS A 6 19.19 24.39 -11.80
C CYS A 6 18.90 25.01 -13.18
N ARG A 7 19.80 24.81 -14.15
CA ARG A 7 19.59 25.27 -15.53
C ARG A 7 18.67 24.25 -16.19
N LYS A 8 17.46 24.67 -16.61
CA LYS A 8 16.63 23.85 -17.50
C LYS A 8 17.47 23.48 -18.73
N PRO A 9 17.41 22.24 -19.23
CA PRO A 9 18.09 21.89 -20.48
C PRO A 9 17.50 22.77 -21.59
N GLU A 10 18.28 23.73 -22.07
CA GLU A 10 17.93 24.51 -23.25
C GLU A 10 17.97 23.56 -24.45
N THR A 11 16.85 23.46 -25.16
CA THR A 11 16.80 22.87 -26.50
C THR A 11 17.84 23.60 -27.36
N PHE A 12 18.91 22.89 -27.71
CA PHE A 12 20.04 23.41 -28.48
C PHE A 12 19.56 23.79 -29.89
N THR A 13 19.17 25.05 -30.08
CA THR A 13 19.01 25.66 -31.39
C THR A 13 20.24 26.53 -31.61
N GLY A 14 21.04 26.13 -32.59
CA GLY A 14 22.37 26.68 -32.81
C GLY A 14 22.36 28.16 -33.19
N SER A 15 23.31 28.89 -32.62
CA SER A 15 23.93 30.05 -33.27
C SER A 15 25.27 30.32 -32.60
N ASN A 16 26.30 29.68 -33.13
CA ASN A 16 27.67 30.09 -32.91
C ASN A 16 27.97 31.22 -33.90
N LYS A 17 28.03 32.46 -33.41
CA LYS A 17 28.63 33.58 -34.13
C LYS A 17 29.49 34.33 -33.15
N ARG A 18 30.75 34.53 -33.55
CA ARG A 18 31.87 35.22 -32.91
C ARG A 18 32.79 34.29 -32.11
N GLU A 19 33.83 33.82 -32.79
CA GLU A 19 35.23 34.12 -32.47
C GLU A 19 36.13 33.32 -33.43
N ALA A 20 36.77 34.02 -34.38
CA ALA A 20 37.94 33.53 -35.13
C ALA A 20 38.63 34.70 -35.84
N ALA A 21 39.76 35.14 -35.28
CA ALA A 21 40.89 35.88 -35.88
C ALA A 21 41.94 35.92 -34.75
N GLU A 22 43.22 35.60 -34.85
CA GLU A 22 44.19 35.22 -35.88
C GLU A 22 44.76 33.82 -35.47
N GLU A 23 45.59 33.07 -36.19
CA GLU A 23 46.82 33.39 -36.91
C GLU A 23 47.27 32.13 -37.68
N THR A 24 47.94 32.35 -38.82
CA THR A 24 48.38 31.37 -39.85
C THR A 24 49.77 30.77 -39.58
N ASP A 25 50.06 29.66 -40.29
CA ASP A 25 51.37 29.10 -40.75
C ASP A 25 51.54 27.62 -40.36
N GLU A 26 52.08 26.68 -41.16
CA GLU A 26 52.46 26.56 -42.57
C GLU A 26 52.64 25.04 -42.89
N LEU A 27 52.41 24.68 -44.16
CA LEU A 27 52.87 23.57 -45.01
C LEU A 27 53.21 22.14 -44.47
N GLY A 28 52.63 21.13 -45.16
CA GLY A 28 53.11 19.74 -45.20
C GLY A 28 52.25 18.84 -46.09
N GLY A 29 52.75 18.39 -47.23
CA GLY A 29 51.97 17.83 -48.35
C GLY A 29 51.62 16.33 -48.37
N VAL A 30 50.72 16.02 -49.32
CA VAL A 30 50.71 14.86 -50.25
C VAL A 30 49.86 13.61 -49.95
N SER A 31 48.99 13.36 -50.95
CA SER A 31 48.43 12.11 -51.50
C SER A 31 47.27 11.40 -50.80
N GLY A 32 46.16 11.34 -51.53
CA GLY A 32 44.99 10.57 -51.20
C GLY A 32 45.15 9.07 -51.39
N SER A 33 44.27 8.34 -50.70
CA SER A 33 43.73 7.06 -51.13
C SER A 33 42.31 6.96 -50.62
N ALA A 34 41.40 6.71 -51.55
CA ALA A 34 39.98 6.59 -51.34
C ALA A 34 39.65 5.31 -50.55
N VAL A 35 38.83 5.44 -49.50
CA VAL A 35 37.93 4.38 -49.06
C VAL A 35 36.55 5.02 -48.89
N ARG A 36 35.60 4.54 -49.69
CA ARG A 36 34.18 4.83 -49.57
C ARG A 36 33.63 4.04 -48.38
N GLU A 37 32.96 4.71 -47.45
CA GLU A 37 31.87 4.10 -46.67
C GLU A 37 30.69 5.07 -46.72
N ASP A 38 29.78 4.77 -47.64
CA ASP A 38 28.42 5.28 -47.69
C ASP A 38 27.59 4.41 -46.73
N GLY A 39 26.84 5.01 -45.79
CA GLY A 39 25.86 4.23 -45.00
C GLY A 39 25.70 4.53 -43.51
N GLN A 40 25.64 5.79 -43.06
CA GLN A 40 25.38 6.09 -41.63
C GLN A 40 24.20 7.01 -41.30
N GLU A 41 23.46 7.55 -42.27
CA GLU A 41 22.30 8.41 -41.96
C GLU A 41 20.95 7.66 -41.79
N GLU A 42 20.78 6.44 -42.30
CA GLU A 42 19.48 5.72 -42.17
C GLU A 42 19.22 5.05 -40.81
N LYS A 43 20.23 4.91 -39.95
CA LYS A 43 20.11 4.12 -38.71
C LYS A 43 19.55 4.92 -37.52
N SER A 44 19.68 6.25 -37.53
CA SER A 44 19.31 7.10 -36.38
C SER A 44 17.80 7.36 -36.28
N GLU A 45 17.11 7.63 -37.40
CA GLU A 45 15.65 7.85 -37.41
C GLU A 45 14.85 6.57 -37.09
N ARG A 46 15.38 5.40 -37.46
CA ARG A 46 14.73 4.11 -37.21
C ARG A 46 14.74 3.73 -35.73
N VAL A 47 15.75 4.15 -34.97
CA VAL A 47 15.90 3.87 -33.54
C VAL A 47 15.03 4.80 -32.68
N GLN A 48 14.88 6.08 -33.07
CA GLN A 48 14.08 7.06 -32.32
C GLN A 48 12.57 6.85 -32.51
N SER A 49 12.13 6.45 -33.71
CA SER A 49 10.73 6.04 -33.96
C SER A 49 10.37 4.70 -33.29
N SER A 50 11.34 3.78 -33.20
CA SER A 50 11.19 2.50 -32.49
C SER A 50 10.95 2.68 -30.98
N ASN A 51 11.72 3.57 -30.33
CA ASN A 51 11.62 3.76 -28.88
C ASN A 51 10.31 4.48 -28.46
N ARG A 52 9.82 5.42 -29.30
CA ARG A 52 8.52 6.09 -29.09
C ARG A 52 7.32 5.17 -29.34
N ARG A 53 7.44 4.24 -30.29
CA ARG A 53 6.45 3.16 -30.54
C ARG A 53 6.41 2.13 -29.41
N SER A 54 7.57 1.83 -28.79
CA SER A 54 7.69 0.87 -27.68
C SER A 54 7.00 1.35 -26.40
N ALA A 55 7.25 2.60 -25.98
CA ALA A 55 6.60 3.19 -24.79
C ALA A 55 5.07 3.38 -24.99
N ALA A 56 4.66 3.80 -26.19
CA ALA A 56 3.24 3.89 -26.55
C ALA A 56 2.54 2.52 -26.53
N GLY A 57 3.23 1.47 -26.99
CA GLY A 57 2.74 0.09 -26.93
C GLY A 57 2.52 -0.39 -25.49
N VAL A 58 3.47 -0.16 -24.59
CA VAL A 58 3.35 -0.55 -23.17
C VAL A 58 2.19 0.17 -22.48
N VAL A 59 2.04 1.48 -22.71
CA VAL A 59 0.90 2.26 -22.16
C VAL A 59 -0.43 1.76 -22.74
N GLN A 60 -0.48 1.46 -24.04
CA GLN A 60 -1.68 0.91 -24.69
C GLN A 60 -2.05 -0.48 -24.13
N HIS A 61 -1.07 -1.34 -23.85
CA HIS A 61 -1.29 -2.63 -23.21
C HIS A 61 -1.80 -2.49 -21.76
N LEU A 62 -1.25 -1.54 -21.00
CA LEU A 62 -1.70 -1.25 -19.63
C LEU A 62 -3.14 -0.71 -19.61
N VAL A 63 -3.46 0.25 -20.48
CA VAL A 63 -4.82 0.82 -20.60
C VAL A 63 -5.82 -0.24 -21.04
N ARG A 64 -5.46 -1.10 -22.01
CA ARG A 64 -6.31 -2.21 -22.46
C ARG A 64 -6.52 -3.25 -21.35
N GLY A 65 -5.48 -3.54 -20.56
CA GLY A 65 -5.57 -4.41 -19.39
C GLY A 65 -6.48 -3.85 -18.30
N LEU A 66 -6.35 -2.56 -17.98
CA LEU A 66 -7.23 -1.85 -17.04
C LEU A 66 -8.69 -1.87 -17.51
N PHE A 67 -8.94 -1.56 -18.77
CA PHE A 67 -10.30 -1.60 -19.33
C PHE A 67 -10.89 -3.02 -19.30
N GLY A 68 -10.07 -4.03 -19.64
CA GLY A 68 -10.46 -5.43 -19.54
C GLY A 68 -10.81 -5.86 -18.11
N LEU A 69 -10.02 -5.43 -17.12
CA LEU A 69 -10.29 -5.72 -15.70
C LEU A 69 -11.58 -5.04 -15.24
N LEU A 70 -11.80 -3.78 -15.61
CA LEU A 70 -13.03 -3.05 -15.27
C LEU A 70 -14.26 -3.72 -15.90
N ALA A 71 -14.17 -4.13 -17.17
CA ALA A 71 -15.25 -4.83 -17.85
C ALA A 71 -15.53 -6.21 -17.21
N ALA A 72 -14.49 -6.95 -16.82
CA ALA A 72 -14.62 -8.23 -16.13
C ALA A 72 -15.30 -8.05 -14.76
N MET A 73 -14.90 -7.04 -13.98
CA MET A 73 -15.52 -6.71 -12.69
C MET A 73 -16.98 -6.27 -12.86
N ALA A 74 -17.28 -5.44 -13.86
CA ALA A 74 -18.65 -5.00 -14.16
C ALA A 74 -19.53 -6.19 -14.58
N CYS A 75 -19.04 -7.06 -15.46
CA CYS A 75 -19.75 -8.26 -15.88
C CYS A 75 -19.98 -9.23 -14.71
N GLY A 76 -18.96 -9.47 -13.88
CA GLY A 76 -19.07 -10.32 -12.69
C GLY A 76 -20.06 -9.78 -11.66
N THR A 77 -20.06 -8.48 -11.40
CA THR A 77 -21.01 -7.84 -10.47
C THR A 77 -22.44 -7.87 -11.02
N LEU A 78 -22.65 -7.57 -12.31
CA LEU A 78 -23.95 -7.67 -12.94
C LEU A 78 -24.49 -9.11 -12.91
N TYR A 79 -23.63 -10.10 -13.18
CA TYR A 79 -23.99 -11.50 -13.12
C TYR A 79 -24.37 -11.92 -11.69
N ALA A 80 -23.61 -11.49 -10.68
CA ALA A 80 -23.92 -11.76 -9.27
C ALA A 80 -25.26 -11.15 -8.84
N VAL A 81 -25.56 -9.91 -9.24
CA VAL A 81 -26.83 -9.23 -8.96
C VAL A 81 -27.99 -9.92 -9.68
N PHE A 82 -27.79 -10.33 -10.94
CA PHE A 82 -28.78 -11.11 -11.68
C PHE A 82 -29.07 -12.43 -10.95
N LEU A 83 -28.03 -13.16 -10.53
CA LEU A 83 -28.17 -14.42 -9.83
C LEU A 83 -28.91 -14.26 -8.50
N SER A 84 -28.56 -13.23 -7.72
CA SER A 84 -29.22 -12.97 -6.43
C SER A 84 -30.68 -12.56 -6.61
N ALA A 85 -30.99 -11.70 -7.58
CA ALA A 85 -32.36 -11.33 -7.90
C ALA A 85 -33.18 -12.50 -8.44
N HIS A 86 -32.59 -13.36 -9.27
CA HIS A 86 -33.23 -14.57 -9.77
C HIS A 86 -33.55 -15.55 -8.63
N HIS A 87 -32.58 -15.79 -7.75
CA HIS A 87 -32.76 -16.63 -6.57
C HIS A 87 -33.86 -16.08 -5.66
N ASP A 88 -33.86 -14.77 -5.39
CA ASP A 88 -34.85 -14.15 -4.53
C ASP A 88 -36.26 -14.18 -5.15
N ARG A 89 -36.41 -13.98 -6.47
CA ARG A 89 -37.70 -14.14 -7.16
C ARG A 89 -38.22 -15.57 -7.11
N LYS A 90 -37.33 -16.57 -7.22
CA LYS A 90 -37.72 -17.98 -7.24
C LYS A 90 -38.08 -18.51 -5.85
N PHE A 91 -37.33 -18.13 -4.82
CA PHE A 91 -37.48 -18.70 -3.48
C PHE A 91 -38.08 -17.74 -2.44
N TRP A 92 -38.23 -16.45 -2.76
CA TRP A 92 -38.63 -15.39 -1.81
C TRP A 92 -37.79 -15.44 -0.52
N PHE A 93 -36.49 -15.69 -0.69
CA PHE A 93 -35.59 -16.10 0.37
C PHE A 93 -35.38 -14.99 1.41
N SER A 94 -35.37 -13.73 0.96
CA SER A 94 -35.19 -12.54 1.80
C SER A 94 -36.41 -12.22 2.69
N ALA A 95 -37.62 -12.49 2.20
CA ALA A 95 -38.88 -12.13 2.87
C ALA A 95 -39.38 -13.17 3.88
N ARG A 96 -38.97 -14.43 3.73
CA ARG A 96 -39.43 -15.54 4.58
C ARG A 96 -38.61 -15.71 5.85
N GLN A 97 -39.26 -16.24 6.88
CA GLN A 97 -38.61 -16.65 8.13
C GLN A 97 -37.70 -17.88 7.90
N GLU A 98 -36.74 -18.09 8.79
CA GLU A 98 -35.68 -19.10 8.62
C GLU A 98 -36.21 -20.53 8.48
N LEU A 99 -37.26 -20.89 9.23
CA LEU A 99 -37.89 -22.21 9.13
C LEU A 99 -38.58 -22.43 7.77
N GLU A 100 -39.33 -21.44 7.30
CA GLU A 100 -40.02 -21.50 6.00
C GLU A 100 -39.03 -21.55 4.83
N ARG A 101 -37.88 -20.93 5.01
CA ARG A 101 -36.77 -20.93 4.06
C ARG A 101 -36.13 -22.31 3.96
N GLU A 102 -35.93 -23.01 5.08
CA GLU A 102 -35.46 -24.40 5.07
C GLU A 102 -36.44 -25.33 4.37
N LEU A 103 -37.75 -25.16 4.60
CA LEU A 103 -38.82 -25.94 3.97
C LEU A 103 -39.00 -25.62 2.47
N SER A 104 -38.48 -24.50 1.98
CA SER A 104 -38.59 -24.11 0.57
C SER A 104 -37.70 -24.92 -0.37
N PHE A 105 -36.64 -25.52 0.16
CA PHE A 105 -35.75 -26.39 -0.59
C PHE A 105 -36.30 -27.82 -0.62
N GLN A 106 -36.72 -28.28 -1.80
CA GLN A 106 -37.25 -29.63 -1.98
C GLN A 106 -36.16 -30.59 -2.49
N GLY A 107 -36.24 -31.85 -2.05
CA GLY A 107 -35.35 -32.94 -2.48
C GLY A 107 -33.89 -32.70 -2.13
N GLY A 108 -32.98 -32.99 -3.08
CA GLY A 108 -31.53 -32.91 -2.86
C GLY A 108 -31.01 -31.52 -2.50
N SER A 109 -31.66 -30.44 -2.96
CA SER A 109 -31.23 -29.06 -2.66
C SER A 109 -31.27 -28.72 -1.17
N GLY A 110 -32.25 -29.25 -0.43
CA GLY A 110 -32.36 -29.08 1.01
C GLY A 110 -31.25 -29.82 1.76
N LEU A 111 -30.82 -30.98 1.24
CA LEU A 111 -29.73 -31.76 1.81
C LEU A 111 -28.39 -31.01 1.73
N TYR A 112 -28.06 -30.42 0.57
CA TYR A 112 -26.85 -29.59 0.43
C TYR A 112 -26.90 -28.35 1.34
N TYR A 113 -28.07 -27.69 1.44
CA TYR A 113 -28.26 -26.56 2.34
C TYR A 113 -28.08 -26.95 3.81
N HIS A 114 -28.54 -28.14 4.21
CA HIS A 114 -28.36 -28.70 5.55
C HIS A 114 -26.87 -28.90 5.88
N PHE A 115 -26.11 -29.57 5.00
CA PHE A 115 -24.68 -29.78 5.20
C PHE A 115 -23.88 -28.47 5.22
N TYR A 116 -24.24 -27.51 4.37
CA TYR A 116 -23.65 -26.17 4.42
C TYR A 116 -23.90 -25.49 5.77
N LYS A 117 -25.13 -25.53 6.30
CA LYS A 117 -25.46 -25.00 7.62
C LYS A 117 -24.71 -25.71 8.75
N GLN A 118 -24.58 -27.02 8.69
CA GLN A 118 -23.81 -27.80 9.66
C GLN A 118 -22.33 -27.35 9.70
N MET A 119 -21.72 -27.12 8.54
CA MET A 119 -20.35 -26.59 8.45
C MET A 119 -20.19 -25.18 9.03
N LEU A 120 -21.24 -24.35 8.97
CA LEU A 120 -21.25 -23.01 9.57
C LEU A 120 -21.48 -23.03 11.08
N ALA A 121 -22.30 -23.96 11.57
CA ALA A 121 -22.59 -24.12 12.99
C ALA A 121 -21.42 -24.75 13.77
N ALA A 122 -20.55 -25.51 13.08
CA ALA A 122 -19.42 -26.18 13.70
C ALA A 122 -18.39 -25.19 14.30
N PRO A 123 -17.83 -25.46 15.49
CA PRO A 123 -16.92 -24.55 16.19
C PRO A 123 -15.62 -24.29 15.40
N SER A 124 -15.14 -25.27 14.63
CA SER A 124 -14.02 -25.12 13.71
C SER A 124 -14.33 -25.75 12.35
N PHE A 125 -13.59 -25.39 11.31
CA PHE A 125 -13.79 -25.97 9.97
C PHE A 125 -13.37 -27.45 9.95
N ALA A 126 -12.26 -27.78 10.60
CA ALA A 126 -11.76 -29.15 10.70
C ALA A 126 -12.76 -30.07 11.44
N GLU A 127 -13.37 -29.57 12.51
CA GLU A 127 -14.39 -30.31 13.26
C GLU A 127 -15.63 -30.56 12.39
N GLY A 128 -16.14 -29.53 11.70
CA GLY A 128 -17.27 -29.70 10.78
C GLY A 128 -16.96 -30.69 9.65
N PHE A 129 -15.75 -30.63 9.09
CA PHE A 129 -15.32 -31.55 8.05
C PHE A 129 -15.24 -33.01 8.55
N TYR A 130 -14.71 -33.21 9.76
CA TYR A 130 -14.66 -34.54 10.38
C TYR A 130 -16.05 -35.12 10.64
N GLN A 131 -17.00 -34.30 11.09
CA GLN A 131 -18.39 -34.71 11.31
C GLN A 131 -19.09 -35.14 10.02
N LEU A 132 -18.72 -34.56 8.87
CA LEU A 132 -19.23 -34.99 7.55
C LEU A 132 -18.54 -36.25 7.00
N LEU A 133 -17.29 -36.50 7.38
CA LEU A 133 -16.55 -37.71 7.01
C LEU A 133 -17.06 -38.95 7.75
N VAL A 134 -17.48 -38.78 9.01
CA VAL A 134 -18.00 -39.85 9.87
C VAL A 134 -19.43 -39.51 10.28
N ASP A 135 -20.30 -39.41 9.28
CA ASP A 135 -21.69 -39.01 9.48
C ASP A 135 -22.56 -40.21 9.85
N ASN A 136 -23.15 -40.16 11.04
CA ASN A 136 -24.09 -41.16 11.58
C ASN A 136 -25.55 -40.66 11.63
N GLY A 137 -25.79 -39.39 11.26
CA GLY A 137 -27.08 -38.73 11.39
C GLY A 137 -27.92 -38.81 10.13
N THR A 138 -27.30 -38.84 8.95
CA THR A 138 -28.02 -38.83 7.67
C THR A 138 -28.70 -40.17 7.34
N VAL A 139 -28.09 -41.29 7.72
CA VAL A 139 -28.65 -42.64 7.48
C VAL A 139 -28.72 -43.39 8.80
N SER A 140 -29.94 -43.70 9.24
CA SER A 140 -30.18 -44.39 10.51
C SER A 140 -29.46 -45.73 10.57
N GLY A 141 -28.58 -45.89 11.56
CA GLY A 141 -27.87 -47.15 11.84
C GLY A 141 -26.62 -47.39 10.99
N GLN A 142 -26.15 -46.41 10.21
CA GLN A 142 -24.92 -46.53 9.43
C GLN A 142 -24.06 -45.26 9.54
N THR A 143 -22.74 -45.43 9.60
CA THR A 143 -21.76 -44.34 9.45
C THR A 143 -21.34 -44.26 8.00
N ILE A 144 -21.57 -43.13 7.34
CA ILE A 144 -21.20 -42.90 5.94
C ILE A 144 -20.24 -41.71 5.81
N ASN A 145 -19.40 -41.76 4.77
CA ASN A 145 -18.65 -40.59 4.33
C ASN A 145 -19.56 -39.71 3.47
N SER A 146 -20.20 -38.73 4.09
CA SER A 146 -21.14 -37.84 3.40
C SER A 146 -20.45 -36.90 2.41
N VAL A 147 -19.18 -36.55 2.65
CA VAL A 147 -18.40 -35.70 1.74
C VAL A 147 -18.22 -36.37 0.38
N GLU A 148 -17.73 -37.61 0.37
CA GLU A 148 -17.45 -38.35 -0.86
C GLU A 148 -18.74 -38.85 -1.51
N ARG A 149 -19.69 -39.34 -0.71
CA ARG A 149 -20.94 -39.94 -1.21
C ARG A 149 -21.89 -38.93 -1.85
N PHE A 150 -21.94 -37.70 -1.33
CA PHE A 150 -22.80 -36.62 -1.86
C PHE A 150 -22.04 -35.53 -2.60
N PHE A 151 -20.73 -35.69 -2.84
CA PHE A 151 -19.89 -34.71 -3.54
C PHE A 151 -19.97 -33.29 -2.96
N LEU A 152 -19.89 -33.15 -1.62
CA LEU A 152 -20.07 -31.88 -0.89
C LEU A 152 -18.93 -30.86 -1.07
N TYR A 153 -18.07 -31.03 -2.07
CA TYR A 153 -16.93 -30.14 -2.30
C TYR A 153 -17.33 -28.67 -2.52
N PRO A 154 -18.37 -28.33 -3.31
CA PRO A 154 -18.79 -26.95 -3.48
C PRO A 154 -19.25 -26.31 -2.16
N GLU A 155 -19.98 -27.03 -1.32
CA GLU A 155 -20.49 -26.57 -0.02
C GLU A 155 -19.38 -26.42 1.00
N LEU A 156 -18.36 -27.30 0.96
CA LEU A 156 -17.15 -27.19 1.76
C LEU A 156 -16.33 -25.95 1.37
N ILE A 157 -16.15 -25.72 0.07
CA ILE A 157 -15.46 -24.51 -0.43
C ILE A 157 -16.25 -23.27 -0.03
N LEU A 158 -17.58 -23.27 -0.22
CA LEU A 158 -18.43 -22.14 0.10
C LEU A 158 -18.48 -21.85 1.60
N SER A 159 -18.55 -22.87 2.45
CA SER A 159 -18.52 -22.73 3.91
C SER A 159 -17.16 -22.26 4.41
N PHE A 160 -16.06 -22.76 3.83
CA PHE A 160 -14.73 -22.25 4.11
C PHE A 160 -14.61 -20.77 3.73
N ILE A 161 -14.99 -20.41 2.51
CA ILE A 161 -14.97 -19.02 2.02
C ILE A 161 -15.85 -18.16 2.92
N TYR A 162 -17.06 -18.59 3.28
CA TYR A 162 -17.97 -17.80 4.14
C TYR A 162 -17.39 -17.59 5.54
N ARG A 163 -16.81 -18.63 6.16
CA ARG A 163 -16.20 -18.54 7.49
C ARG A 163 -14.95 -17.64 7.50
N VAL A 164 -14.14 -17.71 6.44
CA VAL A 164 -12.99 -16.79 6.26
C VAL A 164 -13.45 -15.37 5.89
N SER A 165 -14.56 -15.26 5.15
CA SER A 165 -15.18 -14.00 4.71
C SER A 165 -16.10 -13.37 5.76
N GLY A 166 -16.21 -13.97 6.94
CA GLY A 166 -16.91 -13.43 8.12
C GLY A 166 -16.23 -12.17 8.67
N GLY A 167 -16.19 -11.10 7.86
CA GLY A 167 -15.83 -9.72 8.15
C GLY A 167 -14.38 -9.44 8.55
N GLN A 168 -13.90 -10.04 9.63
CA GLN A 168 -12.64 -9.61 10.28
C GLN A 168 -11.41 -10.30 9.69
N MET A 169 -11.50 -11.60 9.39
CA MET A 169 -10.37 -12.37 8.87
C MET A 169 -10.06 -11.99 7.42
N PHE A 170 -11.08 -11.87 6.57
CA PHE A 170 -10.91 -11.39 5.20
C PHE A 170 -10.31 -9.98 5.13
N CYS A 171 -10.87 -9.00 5.85
CA CYS A 171 -10.29 -7.66 5.88
C CYS A 171 -8.84 -7.68 6.37
N SER A 172 -8.53 -8.48 7.39
CA SER A 172 -7.17 -8.62 7.91
C SER A 172 -6.21 -9.26 6.90
N LEU A 173 -6.67 -10.28 6.18
CA LEU A 173 -5.89 -10.98 5.16
C LEU A 173 -5.65 -10.07 3.95
N THR A 174 -6.67 -9.37 3.46
CA THR A 174 -6.54 -8.38 2.38
C THR A 174 -5.61 -7.24 2.79
N MET A 175 -5.73 -6.73 4.03
CA MET A 175 -4.81 -5.73 4.57
C MET A 175 -3.37 -6.27 4.60
N SER A 176 -3.15 -7.50 5.08
CA SER A 176 -1.83 -8.12 5.15
C SER A 176 -1.20 -8.37 3.77
N ILE A 177 -1.96 -8.92 2.82
CA ILE A 177 -1.50 -9.17 1.45
C ILE A 177 -1.16 -7.84 0.78
N SER A 178 -2.05 -6.84 0.86
CA SER A 178 -1.79 -5.54 0.25
C SER A 178 -0.61 -4.81 0.88
N THR A 179 -0.43 -4.86 2.21
CA THR A 179 0.73 -4.23 2.88
C THR A 179 2.03 -4.95 2.55
N PHE A 180 2.02 -6.28 2.49
CA PHE A 180 3.17 -7.08 2.09
C PHE A 180 3.57 -6.80 0.64
N THR A 181 2.61 -6.87 -0.29
CA THR A 181 2.85 -6.57 -1.71
C THR A 181 3.32 -5.12 -1.90
N PHE A 182 2.76 -4.15 -1.17
CA PHE A 182 3.21 -2.76 -1.24
C PHE A 182 4.66 -2.59 -0.77
N LEU A 183 5.06 -3.25 0.31
CA LEU A 183 6.43 -3.27 0.81
C LEU A 183 7.41 -3.99 -0.13
N LEU A 184 6.97 -5.06 -0.81
CA LEU A 184 7.78 -5.76 -1.80
C LEU A 184 7.96 -4.96 -3.09
N LEU A 185 6.89 -4.36 -3.61
CA LEU A 185 6.91 -3.67 -4.91
C LEU A 185 7.66 -2.35 -4.87
N TRP A 186 7.72 -1.69 -3.70
CA TRP A 186 8.34 -0.38 -3.58
C TRP A 186 9.30 -0.32 -2.40
N GLU A 187 10.60 -0.25 -2.71
CA GLU A 187 11.70 -0.17 -1.74
C GLU A 187 11.51 0.91 -0.65
N HIS A 188 10.88 2.04 -1.00
CA HIS A 188 10.65 3.17 -0.11
C HIS A 188 9.29 3.15 0.59
N ALA A 189 8.46 2.12 0.38
CA ALA A 189 7.12 1.99 0.98
C ALA A 189 7.13 2.05 2.51
N HIS A 190 8.21 1.61 3.14
CA HIS A 190 8.37 1.64 4.59
C HIS A 190 8.33 3.07 5.17
N TYR A 191 8.69 4.11 4.39
CA TYR A 191 8.52 5.51 4.81
C TYR A 191 7.05 5.97 4.77
N VAL A 192 6.30 5.53 3.76
CA VAL A 192 4.85 5.84 3.67
C VAL A 192 4.10 5.16 4.80
N LEU A 193 4.40 3.88 5.06
CA LEU A 193 3.85 3.15 6.19
C LEU A 193 4.31 3.71 7.54
N PHE A 194 5.48 4.34 7.62
CA PHE A 194 5.92 5.06 8.81
C PHE A 194 5.03 6.27 9.10
N VAL A 195 4.71 7.10 8.09
CA VAL A 195 3.78 8.23 8.24
C VAL A 195 2.39 7.72 8.63
N GLN A 196 1.91 6.65 7.98
CA GLN A 196 0.64 6.01 8.33
C GLN A 196 0.65 5.46 9.76
N GLY A 197 1.75 4.84 10.20
CA GLY A 197 1.96 4.37 11.55
C GLY A 197 1.96 5.49 12.59
N LEU A 198 2.53 6.66 12.25
CA LEU A 198 2.50 7.85 13.10
C LEU A 198 1.06 8.37 13.26
N CYS A 199 0.29 8.42 12.18
CA CYS A 199 -1.13 8.77 12.24
C CYS A 199 -1.91 7.79 13.13
N LEU A 200 -1.66 6.48 13.02
CA LEU A 200 -2.29 5.47 13.87
C LEU A 200 -1.89 5.63 15.35
N LEU A 201 -0.63 5.94 15.64
CA LEU A 201 -0.18 6.25 17.01
C LEU A 201 -0.94 7.46 17.56
N LEU A 202 -1.09 8.53 16.78
CA LEU A 202 -1.85 9.72 17.21
C LEU A 202 -3.31 9.38 17.47
N MET A 203 -3.95 8.62 16.57
CA MET A 203 -5.34 8.18 16.73
C MET A 203 -5.55 7.25 17.93
N ASP A 204 -4.57 6.37 18.22
CA ASP A 204 -4.59 5.48 19.38
C ASP A 204 -4.41 6.26 20.69
N SER A 205 -3.50 7.23 20.67
CA SER A 205 -3.20 8.10 21.82
C SER A 205 -4.44 8.89 22.23
N LEU A 206 -5.20 9.40 21.25
CA LEU A 206 -6.43 10.16 21.45
C LEU A 206 -7.68 9.28 21.67
N ASP A 207 -7.53 7.94 21.74
CA ASP A 207 -8.62 6.95 21.90
C ASP A 207 -9.76 7.11 20.86
N LEU A 208 -9.43 7.56 19.64
CA LEU A 208 -10.40 7.60 18.52
C LEU A 208 -10.67 6.21 17.96
N VAL A 209 -9.68 5.31 18.05
CA VAL A 209 -9.73 3.96 17.48
C VAL A 209 -9.66 2.93 18.61
N PRO A 210 -10.47 1.85 18.56
CA PRO A 210 -10.38 0.79 19.55
C PRO A 210 -8.98 0.18 19.59
N GLN A 211 -8.38 0.10 20.78
CA GLN A 211 -7.00 -0.38 20.97
C GLN A 211 -6.74 -1.78 20.39
N LYS A 212 -7.76 -2.67 20.42
CA LYS A 212 -7.70 -4.00 19.81
C LYS A 212 -7.46 -3.95 18.29
N LYS A 213 -8.05 -2.97 17.59
CA LYS A 213 -7.89 -2.80 16.14
C LYS A 213 -6.50 -2.29 15.81
N THR A 214 -6.00 -1.29 16.54
CA THR A 214 -4.64 -0.76 16.35
C THR A 214 -3.58 -1.83 16.60
N ASP A 215 -3.76 -2.64 17.65
CA ASP A 215 -2.86 -3.77 17.97
C ASP A 215 -2.76 -4.77 16.81
N HIS A 216 -3.91 -5.09 16.22
CA HIS A 216 -3.99 -6.01 15.09
C HIS A 216 -3.29 -5.45 13.85
N VAL A 217 -3.51 -4.17 13.52
CA VAL A 217 -2.88 -3.52 12.35
C VAL A 217 -1.36 -3.46 12.51
N GLN A 218 -0.86 -3.20 13.70
CA GLN A 218 0.60 -3.14 13.94
C GLN A 218 1.26 -4.51 13.89
N LYS A 219 0.59 -5.55 14.38
CA LYS A 219 1.03 -6.94 14.18
C LYS A 219 1.11 -7.29 12.71
N ILE A 220 0.14 -6.85 11.90
CA ILE A 220 0.19 -6.99 10.45
C ILE A 220 1.44 -6.30 9.89
N TYR A 221 1.67 -5.01 10.20
CA TYR A 221 2.85 -4.30 9.71
C TYR A 221 4.17 -4.95 10.12
N LEU A 222 4.28 -5.42 11.37
CA LEU A 222 5.45 -6.12 11.86
C LEU A 222 5.66 -7.45 11.12
N SER A 223 4.59 -8.23 10.94
CA SER A 223 4.66 -9.50 10.22
C SER A 223 5.04 -9.33 8.74
N SER A 224 4.44 -8.35 8.05
CA SER A 224 4.78 -8.04 6.66
C SER A 224 6.22 -7.55 6.52
N LEU A 225 6.70 -6.74 7.46
CA LEU A 225 8.07 -6.23 7.43
C LEU A 225 9.11 -7.34 7.65
N VAL A 226 8.84 -8.27 8.57
CA VAL A 226 9.70 -9.46 8.77
C VAL A 226 9.71 -10.33 7.52
N LEU A 227 8.55 -10.58 6.90
CA LEU A 227 8.47 -11.34 5.65
C LEU A 227 9.28 -10.67 4.54
N VAL A 228 9.13 -9.37 4.33
CA VAL A 228 9.89 -8.63 3.30
C VAL A 228 11.38 -8.67 3.58
N TYR A 229 11.80 -8.55 4.85
CA TYR A 229 13.21 -8.70 5.24
C TYR A 229 13.79 -10.07 4.87
N LEU A 230 13.01 -11.15 5.03
CA LEU A 230 13.41 -12.49 4.61
C LEU A 230 13.50 -12.61 3.08
N PHE A 231 12.52 -12.06 2.35
CA PHE A 231 12.48 -12.08 0.88
C PHE A 231 13.57 -11.23 0.23
N HIS A 232 13.94 -10.11 0.85
CA HIS A 232 15.03 -9.22 0.39
C HIS A 232 16.41 -9.71 0.88
N PHE A 233 16.59 -11.01 1.11
CA PHE A 233 17.88 -11.62 1.48
C PHE A 233 18.59 -10.91 2.66
N GLN A 234 17.85 -10.60 3.73
CA GLN A 234 18.40 -10.01 4.97
C GLN A 234 19.07 -8.64 4.80
N ASN A 235 18.54 -7.80 3.89
CA ASN A 235 19.00 -6.43 3.73
C ASN A 235 18.96 -5.63 5.04
N SER A 236 20.15 -5.27 5.53
CA SER A 236 20.37 -4.55 6.79
C SER A 236 19.67 -3.19 6.87
N CYS A 237 19.36 -2.57 5.72
CA CYS A 237 18.64 -1.31 5.67
C CYS A 237 17.25 -1.40 6.32
N LEU A 238 16.50 -2.47 6.06
CA LEU A 238 15.14 -2.62 6.58
C LEU A 238 15.13 -2.73 8.12
N LEU A 239 16.19 -3.30 8.70
CA LEU A 239 16.38 -3.40 10.15
C LEU A 239 16.62 -2.03 10.80
N SER A 240 17.21 -1.09 10.05
CA SER A 240 17.42 0.30 10.48
C SER A 240 16.25 1.23 10.16
N SER A 241 15.16 0.71 9.57
CA SER A 241 14.05 1.51 9.08
C SER A 241 13.29 2.25 10.21
N PRO A 242 12.80 3.48 9.95
CA PRO A 242 12.01 4.22 10.92
C PRO A 242 10.66 3.56 11.23
N LEU A 243 10.14 2.73 10.31
CA LEU A 243 8.92 1.95 10.54
C LEU A 243 9.14 0.91 11.65
N LEU A 244 10.21 0.13 11.57
CA LEU A 244 10.51 -0.89 12.59
C LEU A 244 10.70 -0.25 13.96
N SER A 245 11.41 0.88 14.02
CA SER A 245 11.64 1.59 15.27
C SER A 245 10.35 2.12 15.89
N LEU A 246 9.43 2.65 15.08
CA LEU A 246 8.11 3.07 15.55
C LEU A 246 7.28 1.91 16.08
N LEU A 247 7.28 0.76 15.38
CA LEU A 247 6.54 -0.44 15.79
C LEU A 247 7.05 -0.99 17.14
N ILE A 248 8.36 -1.06 17.33
CA ILE A 248 8.97 -1.52 18.59
C ILE A 248 8.69 -0.53 19.72
N GLY A 249 8.87 0.78 19.46
CA GLY A 249 8.57 1.83 20.43
C GLY A 249 7.11 1.78 20.89
N PHE A 250 6.18 1.53 19.95
CA PHE A 250 4.77 1.37 20.25
C PHE A 250 4.47 0.16 21.13
N MET A 251 4.99 -1.02 20.77
CA MET A 251 4.81 -2.26 21.53
C MET A 251 5.33 -2.12 22.96
N LEU A 252 6.49 -1.47 23.12
CA LEU A 252 7.11 -1.24 24.42
C LEU A 252 6.33 -0.22 25.25
N ALA A 253 5.86 0.88 24.65
CA ALA A 253 5.06 1.86 25.36
C ALA A 253 3.73 1.27 25.88
N ARG A 254 3.10 0.40 25.09
CA ARG A 254 1.90 -0.34 25.53
C ARG A 254 2.18 -1.36 26.62
N TYR A 255 3.35 -1.99 26.60
CA TYR A 255 3.77 -2.89 27.67
C TYR A 255 3.82 -2.16 29.01
N PHE A 256 4.42 -0.96 29.04
CA PHE A 256 4.55 -0.15 30.25
C PHE A 256 3.25 0.56 30.68
N GLN A 257 2.45 1.07 29.75
CA GLN A 257 1.26 1.89 30.06
C GLN A 257 -0.07 1.15 29.86
N ARG A 258 -0.26 0.01 30.54
CA ARG A 258 -1.50 -0.79 30.46
C ARG A 258 -2.77 -0.13 31.03
N ARG A 259 -2.68 0.97 31.79
CA ARG A 259 -3.84 1.64 32.44
C ARG A 259 -3.91 3.16 32.21
N MET A 260 -4.11 3.57 30.97
CA MET A 260 -4.19 4.98 30.58
C MET A 260 -5.53 5.68 30.90
N LYS A 261 -6.61 4.93 31.17
CA LYS A 261 -7.98 5.45 31.13
C LYS A 261 -8.57 6.02 32.44
N MET A 262 -7.78 6.12 33.51
CA MET A 262 -8.27 6.57 34.83
C MET A 262 -7.58 7.87 35.28
N GLY A 263 -8.37 8.92 35.57
CA GLY A 263 -7.91 10.15 36.21
C GLY A 263 -8.53 11.46 35.68
N PRO A 264 -8.25 12.60 36.35
CA PRO A 264 -8.71 13.94 35.95
C PRO A 264 -8.09 14.38 34.61
N PHE A 265 -8.67 15.40 33.96
CA PHE A 265 -8.28 15.92 32.64
C PHE A 265 -6.77 16.10 32.46
N VAL A 266 -6.12 16.81 33.40
CA VAL A 266 -4.68 17.10 33.34
C VAL A 266 -3.84 15.82 33.45
N ALA A 267 -4.27 14.87 34.27
CA ALA A 267 -3.59 13.59 34.40
C ALA A 267 -3.73 12.74 33.11
N ARG A 268 -4.86 12.83 32.41
CA ARG A 268 -5.05 12.20 31.09
C ARG A 268 -4.13 12.81 30.04
N LEU A 269 -4.04 14.14 29.97
CA LEU A 269 -3.15 14.85 29.05
C LEU A 269 -1.67 14.58 29.33
N LEU A 270 -1.25 14.56 30.60
CA LEU A 270 0.13 14.26 30.98
C LEU A 270 0.51 12.81 30.65
N LYS A 271 -0.38 11.85 30.91
CA LYS A 271 -0.17 10.44 30.53
C LYS A 271 -0.08 10.26 29.02
N LEU A 272 -0.86 11.01 28.25
CA LEU A 272 -0.82 11.05 26.79
C LEU A 272 0.54 11.56 26.28
N LEU A 273 1.00 12.70 26.79
CA LEU A 273 2.30 13.26 26.42
C LEU A 273 3.45 12.32 26.83
N LEU A 274 3.33 11.68 27.99
CA LEU A 274 4.29 10.66 28.44
C LEU A 274 4.30 9.44 27.51
N HIS A 275 3.13 8.97 27.03
CA HIS A 275 3.04 7.87 26.07
C HIS A 275 3.76 8.22 24.77
N LEU A 276 3.47 9.40 24.22
CA LEU A 276 4.09 9.87 22.98
C LEU A 276 5.61 10.01 23.14
N HIS A 277 6.05 10.62 24.26
CA HIS A 277 7.46 10.76 24.58
C HIS A 277 8.16 9.40 24.72
N LEU A 278 7.53 8.44 25.39
CA LEU A 278 8.08 7.09 25.56
C LEU A 278 8.21 6.37 24.21
N VAL A 279 7.19 6.44 23.34
CA VAL A 279 7.25 5.81 22.00
C VAL A 279 8.40 6.39 21.17
N PHE A 280 8.55 7.72 21.13
CA PHE A 280 9.62 8.35 20.36
C PHE A 280 11.00 8.11 20.94
N THR A 281 11.17 8.20 22.26
CA THR A 281 12.47 7.93 22.90
C THR A 281 12.90 6.47 22.71
N CYS A 282 11.99 5.51 22.87
CA CYS A 282 12.25 4.09 22.58
C CYS A 282 12.55 3.85 21.08
N GLY A 283 11.81 4.48 20.18
CA GLY A 283 12.07 4.36 18.74
C GLY A 283 13.43 4.94 18.32
N ILE A 284 13.78 6.13 18.83
CA ILE A 284 15.06 6.78 18.51
C ILE A 284 16.24 5.97 19.08
N THR A 285 16.14 5.51 20.33
CA THR A 285 17.18 4.68 20.95
C THR A 285 17.37 3.35 20.23
N PHE A 286 16.29 2.70 19.78
CA PHE A 286 16.37 1.51 18.94
C PHE A 286 17.06 1.81 17.61
N SER A 287 16.67 2.87 16.91
CA SER A 287 17.27 3.25 15.62
C SER A 287 18.76 3.56 15.76
N TYR A 288 19.16 4.27 16.82
CA TYR A 288 20.56 4.55 17.13
C TYR A 288 21.34 3.26 17.41
N SER A 289 20.77 2.34 18.19
CA SER A 289 21.39 1.06 18.53
C SER A 289 21.59 0.18 17.28
N MET A 290 20.61 0.13 16.38
CA MET A 290 20.72 -0.61 15.12
C MET A 290 21.78 -0.01 14.19
N LYS A 291 21.89 1.33 14.11
CA LYS A 291 22.94 2.01 13.34
C LYS A 291 24.34 1.73 13.88
N LYS A 292 24.49 1.63 15.20
CA LYS A 292 25.77 1.27 15.83
C LYS A 292 26.17 -0.18 15.56
N LEU A 293 25.20 -1.08 15.46
CA LEU A 293 25.43 -2.52 15.27
C LEU A 293 25.74 -2.87 13.79
N LEU A 294 25.22 -2.10 12.82
CA LEU A 294 25.42 -2.33 11.38
C LEU A 294 25.91 -1.05 10.67
N PRO A 295 27.17 -0.63 10.87
CA PRO A 295 27.74 0.62 10.30
C PRO A 295 27.90 0.62 8.77
N ALA A 296 27.63 -0.49 8.08
CA ALA A 296 27.81 -0.65 6.64
C ALA A 296 26.62 -0.16 5.77
N ALA A 297 25.48 0.18 6.36
CA ALA A 297 24.32 0.67 5.61
C ALA A 297 24.40 2.20 5.44
N GLY A 298 24.99 2.64 4.33
CA GLY A 298 25.00 4.04 3.91
C GLY A 298 23.58 4.62 3.94
N SER A 299 23.44 5.82 4.49
CA SER A 299 22.16 6.52 4.53
C SER A 299 21.58 6.65 3.12
N HIS A 300 20.41 6.04 2.89
CA HIS A 300 19.73 6.06 1.61
C HIS A 300 19.63 7.49 1.07
N LEU A 301 19.82 7.59 -0.24
CA LEU A 301 19.76 8.81 -1.05
C LEU A 301 18.53 9.68 -0.73
N LEU A 302 17.37 9.10 -0.43
CA LEU A 302 16.13 9.82 -0.12
C LEU A 302 16.24 10.66 1.18
N LEU A 303 16.84 10.11 2.23
CA LEU A 303 17.00 10.85 3.49
C LEU A 303 18.02 11.98 3.35
N LYS A 304 19.09 11.77 2.58
CA LYS A 304 20.05 12.83 2.19
C LYS A 304 19.37 13.92 1.36
N VAL A 305 18.55 13.54 0.37
CA VAL A 305 17.78 14.49 -0.45
C VAL A 305 16.81 15.31 0.41
N LEU A 306 16.11 14.70 1.36
CA LEU A 306 15.23 15.41 2.30
C LEU A 306 16.02 16.36 3.21
N GLU A 307 17.14 15.91 3.78
CA GLU A 307 17.99 16.72 4.66
C GLU A 307 18.51 17.97 3.96
N VAL A 308 18.91 17.83 2.69
CA VAL A 308 19.36 18.94 1.84
C VAL A 308 18.20 19.83 1.43
N LYS A 309 17.04 19.26 1.09
CA LYS A 309 15.83 20.03 0.74
C LYS A 309 15.35 20.90 1.90
N PHE A 310 15.43 20.39 3.13
CA PHE A 310 15.07 21.13 4.34
C PHE A 310 16.21 22.01 4.88
N GLY A 311 17.37 22.06 4.21
CA GLY A 311 18.50 22.91 4.58
C GLY A 311 19.22 22.49 5.86
N LEU A 312 19.01 21.26 6.33
CA LEU A 312 19.62 20.73 7.56
C LEU A 312 21.10 20.39 7.35
N LYS A 313 21.51 20.09 6.10
CA LYS A 313 22.89 19.76 5.74
C LYS A 313 23.19 20.14 4.29
N ALA A 314 24.33 20.77 4.03
CA ALA A 314 24.81 21.03 2.68
C ALA A 314 25.49 19.78 2.10
N THR A 315 25.10 19.34 0.90
CA THR A 315 25.75 18.20 0.22
C THR A 315 26.38 18.61 -1.10
N SER A 316 27.57 18.09 -1.37
CA SER A 316 28.25 18.15 -2.67
C SER A 316 27.90 16.97 -3.59
N ASP A 317 27.06 16.03 -3.13
CA ASP A 317 26.70 14.82 -3.89
C ASP A 317 25.94 15.18 -5.17
N PHE A 318 26.54 14.90 -6.33
CA PHE A 318 25.95 15.20 -7.64
C PHE A 318 24.56 14.59 -7.82
N VAL A 319 24.37 13.33 -7.41
CA VAL A 319 23.09 12.61 -7.53
C VAL A 319 21.98 13.29 -6.71
N THR A 320 22.32 13.76 -5.50
CA THR A 320 21.41 14.49 -4.63
C THR A 320 21.01 15.83 -5.24
N ASN A 321 22.00 16.58 -5.76
CA ASN A 321 21.76 17.86 -6.43
C ASN A 321 20.97 17.71 -7.74
N PHE A 322 21.21 16.63 -8.49
CA PHE A 322 20.45 16.29 -9.69
C PHE A 322 18.98 15.98 -9.37
N LEU A 323 18.70 15.18 -8.33
CA LEU A 323 17.35 14.88 -7.88
C LEU A 323 16.59 16.11 -7.35
N LEU A 324 17.29 17.03 -6.69
CA LEU A 324 16.73 18.29 -6.22
C LEU A 324 16.33 19.24 -7.36
N CYS A 325 16.95 19.09 -8.54
CA CYS A 325 16.58 19.84 -9.74
C CYS A 325 15.39 19.24 -10.50
N HIS A 326 14.85 18.10 -10.08
CA HIS A 326 13.67 17.51 -10.71
C HIS A 326 12.42 18.34 -10.38
N ASP A 327 11.56 18.60 -11.38
CA ASP A 327 10.39 19.49 -11.25
C ASP A 327 9.43 19.06 -10.12
N GLU A 328 9.33 17.75 -9.85
CA GLU A 328 8.55 17.13 -8.75
C GLU A 328 9.02 17.53 -7.34
N LEU A 329 10.34 17.75 -7.16
CA LEU A 329 10.93 18.07 -5.87
C LEU A 329 11.17 19.57 -5.69
N GLN A 330 11.03 20.37 -6.75
CA GLN A 330 11.11 21.80 -6.67
C GLN A 330 9.92 22.38 -5.88
N THR A 331 10.14 23.50 -5.19
CA THR A 331 9.03 24.20 -4.51
C THR A 331 7.94 24.54 -5.53
N PRO A 332 6.69 24.11 -5.32
CA PRO A 332 5.63 24.32 -6.29
C PRO A 332 5.47 25.80 -6.61
N GLY A 333 5.47 26.14 -7.89
CA GLY A 333 5.28 27.51 -8.36
C GLY A 333 3.89 28.04 -8.02
N GLN A 334 3.76 29.37 -7.89
CA GLN A 334 2.48 30.04 -7.65
C GLN A 334 1.43 29.72 -8.74
N ASP A 335 1.90 29.42 -9.96
CA ASP A 335 1.07 29.04 -11.11
C ASP A 335 0.28 27.75 -10.89
N LEU A 336 0.86 26.79 -10.13
CA LEU A 336 0.20 25.54 -9.77
C LEU A 336 -1.00 25.83 -8.86
N PHE A 337 -0.79 26.63 -7.80
CA PHE A 337 -1.87 27.02 -6.89
C PHE A 337 -2.96 27.82 -7.59
N LEU A 338 -2.60 28.70 -8.53
CA LEU A 338 -3.55 29.50 -9.30
C LEU A 338 -4.41 28.62 -10.21
N ARG A 339 -3.81 27.64 -10.91
CA ARG A 339 -4.56 26.64 -11.70
C ARG A 339 -5.44 25.74 -10.85
N LEU A 340 -4.95 25.27 -9.69
CA LEU A 340 -5.74 24.41 -8.80
C LEU A 340 -6.90 25.18 -8.10
N THR A 341 -6.72 26.47 -7.87
CA THR A 341 -7.78 27.35 -7.35
C THR A 341 -8.82 27.64 -8.43
N GLN A 342 -8.39 27.90 -9.67
CA GLN A 342 -9.27 28.14 -10.82
C GLN A 342 -10.14 26.91 -11.17
N THR A 343 -9.62 25.71 -10.98
CA THR A 343 -10.36 24.45 -11.17
C THR A 343 -11.24 24.08 -9.96
N SER A 344 -11.30 24.94 -8.92
CA SER A 344 -12.01 24.73 -7.65
C SER A 344 -11.58 23.50 -6.84
N LEU A 345 -10.57 22.76 -7.29
CA LEU A 345 -10.05 21.58 -6.60
C LEU A 345 -9.40 21.96 -5.27
N LEU A 346 -8.53 22.97 -5.26
CA LEU A 346 -7.86 23.43 -4.03
C LEU A 346 -8.84 23.86 -2.93
N PRO A 347 -9.82 24.77 -3.19
CA PRO A 347 -10.75 25.19 -2.16
C PRO A 347 -11.65 24.03 -1.68
N PHE A 348 -12.03 23.11 -2.56
CA PHE A 348 -12.79 21.92 -2.16
C PHE A 348 -11.98 20.99 -1.25
N TYR A 349 -10.71 20.71 -1.58
CA TYR A 349 -9.82 19.91 -0.72
C TYR A 349 -9.60 20.57 0.64
N ILE A 350 -9.35 21.88 0.68
CA ILE A 350 -9.17 22.64 1.93
C ILE A 350 -10.44 22.59 2.77
N LEU A 351 -11.61 22.76 2.15
CA LEU A 351 -12.91 22.69 2.83
C LEU A 351 -13.13 21.31 3.44
N VAL A 352 -12.94 20.22 2.68
CA VAL A 352 -13.08 18.85 3.19
C VAL A 352 -12.09 18.58 4.32
N LEU A 353 -10.81 18.96 4.16
CA LEU A 353 -9.81 18.84 5.20
C LEU A 353 -10.18 19.60 6.47
N SER A 354 -10.68 20.83 6.33
CA SER A 354 -11.10 21.66 7.47
C SER A 354 -12.29 21.05 8.21
N ILE A 355 -13.28 20.50 7.50
CA ILE A 355 -14.44 19.82 8.11
C ILE A 355 -13.97 18.58 8.87
N CYS A 356 -13.10 17.77 8.26
CA CYS A 356 -12.52 16.59 8.91
C CYS A 356 -11.71 16.97 10.17
N LEU A 357 -10.90 18.03 10.09
CA LEU A 357 -10.09 18.50 11.22
C LEU A 357 -10.97 19.03 12.36
N LEU A 358 -11.99 19.82 12.05
CA LEU A 358 -12.92 20.35 13.06
C LEU A 358 -13.74 19.22 13.72
N SER A 359 -14.21 18.25 12.94
CA SER A 359 -14.96 17.10 13.45
C SER A 359 -14.10 16.21 14.37
N THR A 360 -12.86 15.95 13.97
CA THR A 360 -11.91 15.18 14.80
C THR A 360 -11.54 15.95 16.06
N LEU A 361 -11.24 17.25 15.98
CA LEU A 361 -10.95 18.08 17.14
C LEU A 361 -12.12 18.16 18.11
N GLN A 362 -13.35 18.30 17.60
CA GLN A 362 -14.57 18.29 18.41
C GLN A 362 -14.75 16.94 19.12
N THR A 363 -14.48 15.83 18.44
CA THR A 363 -14.56 14.48 19.02
C THR A 363 -13.51 14.28 20.10
N VAL A 364 -12.27 14.73 19.86
CA VAL A 364 -11.18 14.71 20.84
C VAL A 364 -11.55 15.53 22.07
N TYR A 365 -12.03 16.75 21.88
CA TYR A 365 -12.44 17.63 22.99
C TYR A 365 -13.52 16.99 23.85
N ARG A 366 -14.53 16.36 23.23
CA ARG A 366 -15.60 15.64 23.93
C ARG A 366 -15.12 14.41 24.70
N ARG A 367 -14.11 13.68 24.20
CA ARG A 367 -13.55 12.51 24.90
C ARG A 367 -12.54 12.88 25.98
N LEU A 368 -11.91 14.05 25.86
CA LEU A 368 -10.91 14.52 26.81
C LEU A 368 -11.55 15.20 28.03
N ARG A 369 -12.67 15.92 27.86
CA ARG A 369 -13.57 16.34 28.96
C ARG A 369 -14.08 15.09 29.68
#